data_AF-A0A7S1XC40-F1
#
_entry.id   AF-A0A7S1XC40-F1
#
_cell.length_a   1.000
_cell.length_b   1.000
_cell.length_c   1.000
_cell.angle_alpha   90.00
_cell.angle_beta   90.00
_cell.angle_gamma   90.00
#
_symmetry.space_group_name_H-M   'P 1'
#
loop_
_entity.id
_entity.type
_entity.pdbx_description
1 polymer ?
#
loop_
_entity_poly.entity_id
_entity_poly.type
_entity_poly.pdbx_seq_one_letter_code
_entity_poly.pdbx_strand_id
1 'polypeptide(L)'
;MMFSSNIVGTANATTAGWGNLGGGVTNVLMPQFYNLMKAFGLDDNKAWRVAMVIPGSTLLGLAFLMFFTSDDGPDGQYQEMYRKGTKEKTNPFVAMARAAGNFRSWLLFWNYACCFGVELAMNGNLATYFQERFELDQGKAGLIAGLFGLMNLFARSLGGITSDLLAKRWGMRGRLWNFALCLIFEGLFLVVFSRIGALPGAIVTLILFSTFVQMSEGATFGIVPFVDPIATGAVSGIVGAGGNVGGVIWNQLFKIGYPNGMLALGCIVVGSGLFVTPLIHWPHYGSMLLPASAALKDDDEDEEYEEEEEDGTDGDEEETEDAGKEALPVN
;
A
#
# COMPACT_ATOMS: atom_id res chain seq x y z
N MET A 1 6.79 -5.10 15.39
CA MET A 1 6.45 -4.72 13.98
C MET A 1 7.08 -5.73 13.03
N MET A 2 6.67 -5.82 11.74
CA MET A 2 7.26 -6.78 10.77
C MET A 2 8.52 -6.28 10.04
N PHE A 3 8.85 -4.98 10.10
CA PHE A 3 10.03 -4.40 9.44
C PHE A 3 10.61 -3.24 10.27
N SER A 4 11.93 -3.02 10.17
CA SER A 4 12.66 -1.99 10.91
C SER A 4 12.31 -0.57 10.44
N SER A 5 12.32 0.39 11.38
CA SER A 5 11.87 1.78 11.18
C SER A 5 12.61 2.53 10.07
N ASN A 6 13.84 2.12 9.77
CA ASN A 6 14.70 2.70 8.73
C ASN A 6 14.28 2.34 7.28
N ILE A 7 13.52 1.25 7.08
CA ILE A 7 13.08 0.76 5.76
C ILE A 7 11.58 0.44 5.71
N VAL A 8 10.84 0.78 6.76
CA VAL A 8 9.42 0.42 6.92
C VAL A 8 8.55 0.88 5.74
N GLY A 9 8.84 2.05 5.16
CA GLY A 9 8.13 2.57 4.00
C GLY A 9 8.37 1.70 2.77
N THR A 10 9.62 1.39 2.49
CA THR A 10 10.03 0.53 1.37
C THR A 10 9.45 -0.87 1.48
N ALA A 11 9.62 -1.53 2.63
CA ALA A 11 9.18 -2.92 2.83
C ALA A 11 7.65 -3.07 2.72
N ASN A 12 6.90 -2.17 3.38
CA ASN A 12 5.44 -2.16 3.29
C ASN A 12 4.96 -1.84 1.88
N ALA A 13 5.59 -0.87 1.21
CA ALA A 13 5.20 -0.47 -0.14
C ALA A 13 5.49 -1.54 -1.18
N THR A 14 6.61 -2.25 -1.11
CA THR A 14 6.94 -3.35 -2.03
C THR A 14 6.01 -4.53 -1.86
N THR A 15 5.76 -4.94 -0.62
CA THR A 15 4.84 -6.05 -0.32
C THR A 15 3.42 -5.73 -0.81
N ALA A 16 2.92 -4.52 -0.52
CA ALA A 16 1.62 -4.08 -0.97
C ALA A 16 1.54 -3.92 -2.51
N GLY A 17 2.61 -3.43 -3.15
CA GLY A 17 2.67 -3.27 -4.61
C GLY A 17 2.52 -4.60 -5.35
N TRP A 18 3.15 -5.66 -4.85
CA TRP A 18 2.97 -7.00 -5.42
C TRP A 18 1.54 -7.53 -5.29
N GLY A 19 0.89 -7.27 -4.15
CA GLY A 19 -0.52 -7.60 -3.95
C GLY A 19 -1.46 -6.85 -4.91
N ASN A 20 -1.25 -5.54 -5.07
CA ASN A 20 -2.11 -4.70 -5.91
C ASN A 20 -1.86 -4.84 -7.42
N LEU A 21 -0.72 -5.40 -7.84
CA LEU A 21 -0.45 -5.80 -9.23
C LEU A 21 -1.60 -6.62 -9.85
N GLY A 22 -2.29 -7.42 -9.02
CA GLY A 22 -3.40 -8.28 -9.43
C GLY A 22 -4.48 -7.54 -10.22
N GLY A 23 -4.76 -6.27 -9.93
CA GLY A 23 -5.73 -5.47 -10.69
C GLY A 23 -5.33 -5.28 -12.15
N GLY A 24 -4.05 -4.94 -12.39
CA GLY A 24 -3.50 -4.80 -13.74
C GLY A 24 -3.45 -6.12 -14.49
N VAL A 25 -3.00 -7.20 -13.83
CA VAL A 25 -2.96 -8.56 -14.40
C VAL A 25 -4.36 -9.01 -14.79
N THR A 26 -5.38 -8.73 -13.96
CA THR A 26 -6.78 -9.08 -14.24
C THR A 26 -7.29 -8.37 -15.49
N ASN A 27 -7.02 -7.06 -15.64
CA ASN A 27 -7.40 -6.30 -16.83
C ASN A 27 -6.78 -6.83 -18.13
N VAL A 28 -5.57 -7.40 -18.04
CA VAL A 28 -4.88 -8.01 -19.19
C VAL A 28 -5.38 -9.43 -19.47
N LEU A 29 -5.47 -10.29 -18.46
CA LEU A 29 -5.70 -11.73 -18.64
C LEU A 29 -7.18 -12.10 -18.78
N MET A 30 -8.09 -11.44 -18.08
CA MET A 30 -9.50 -11.83 -18.08
C MET A 30 -10.16 -11.76 -19.47
N PRO A 31 -9.93 -10.71 -20.29
CA PRO A 31 -10.41 -10.70 -21.68
C PRO A 31 -9.85 -11.86 -22.51
N GLN A 32 -8.60 -12.28 -22.25
CA GLN A 32 -7.97 -13.38 -22.98
C GLN A 32 -8.54 -14.73 -22.57
N PHE A 33 -8.79 -14.96 -21.28
CA PHE A 33 -9.49 -16.15 -20.81
C PHE A 33 -10.90 -16.23 -21.40
N TYR A 34 -11.63 -15.10 -21.45
CA TYR A 34 -12.92 -15.04 -22.12
C TYR A 34 -12.82 -15.43 -23.61
N ASN A 35 -11.90 -14.82 -24.35
CA ASN A 35 -11.69 -15.13 -25.76
C ASN A 35 -11.26 -16.59 -26.00
N LEU A 36 -10.47 -17.16 -25.10
CA LEU A 36 -10.10 -18.57 -25.14
C LEU A 36 -11.32 -19.47 -24.98
N MET A 37 -12.21 -19.17 -24.01
CA MET A 37 -13.46 -19.91 -23.84
C MET A 37 -14.36 -19.80 -25.07
N LYS A 38 -14.43 -18.62 -25.69
CA LYS A 38 -15.13 -18.41 -26.97
C LYS A 38 -14.53 -19.25 -28.11
N ALA A 39 -13.20 -19.36 -28.18
CA ALA A 39 -12.50 -20.17 -29.18
C ALA A 39 -12.80 -21.68 -29.03
N PHE A 40 -13.06 -22.14 -27.80
CA PHE A 40 -13.56 -23.49 -27.52
C PHE A 40 -15.06 -23.70 -27.85
N GLY A 41 -15.73 -22.70 -28.42
CA GLY A 41 -17.12 -22.79 -28.87
C GLY A 41 -18.15 -22.49 -27.80
N LEU A 42 -17.77 -21.91 -26.66
CA LEU A 42 -18.72 -21.51 -25.62
C LEU A 42 -19.53 -20.28 -26.06
N ASP A 43 -20.81 -20.26 -25.70
CA ASP A 43 -21.65 -19.07 -25.79
C ASP A 43 -21.22 -18.02 -24.76
N ASP A 44 -21.62 -16.76 -24.95
CA ASP A 44 -21.16 -15.63 -24.12
C ASP A 44 -21.49 -15.85 -22.64
N ASN A 45 -22.68 -16.38 -22.33
CA ASN A 45 -23.13 -16.60 -20.95
C ASN A 45 -22.29 -17.66 -20.24
N LYS A 46 -21.85 -18.72 -20.94
CA LYS A 46 -20.96 -19.72 -20.36
C LYS A 46 -19.51 -19.26 -20.32
N ALA A 47 -19.05 -18.55 -21.35
CA ALA A 47 -17.64 -18.18 -21.51
C ALA A 47 -17.10 -17.37 -20.32
N TRP A 48 -17.80 -16.31 -19.88
CA TRP A 48 -17.33 -15.50 -18.74
C TRP A 48 -17.36 -16.28 -17.42
N ARG A 49 -18.34 -17.18 -17.22
CA ARG A 49 -18.46 -17.99 -16.01
C ARG A 49 -17.32 -18.98 -15.88
N VAL A 50 -17.00 -19.67 -16.98
CA VAL A 50 -15.91 -20.65 -17.00
C VAL A 50 -14.56 -19.94 -16.91
N ALA A 51 -14.40 -18.77 -17.52
CA ALA A 51 -13.20 -17.96 -17.37
C ALA A 51 -12.90 -17.61 -15.89
N MET A 52 -13.92 -17.40 -15.06
CA MET A 52 -13.78 -17.12 -13.61
C MET A 52 -13.34 -18.34 -12.78
N VAL A 53 -13.49 -19.56 -13.30
CA VAL A 53 -13.01 -20.78 -12.61
C VAL A 53 -11.48 -20.79 -12.54
N ILE A 54 -10.80 -20.22 -13.54
CA ILE A 54 -9.34 -20.16 -13.61
C ILE A 54 -8.75 -19.42 -12.40
N PRO A 55 -9.04 -18.12 -12.15
CA PRO A 55 -8.49 -17.42 -11.00
C PRO A 55 -8.93 -18.04 -9.67
N GLY A 56 -10.17 -18.51 -9.56
CA GLY A 56 -10.65 -19.18 -8.34
C GLY A 56 -9.86 -20.45 -8.01
N SER A 57 -9.54 -21.26 -9.01
CA SER A 57 -8.73 -22.47 -8.84
C SER A 57 -7.28 -22.14 -8.47
N THR A 58 -6.71 -21.11 -9.08
CA THR A 58 -5.35 -20.64 -8.76
C THR A 58 -5.26 -20.16 -7.31
N LEU A 59 -6.26 -19.44 -6.81
CA LEU A 59 -6.31 -18.98 -5.41
C LEU A 59 -6.34 -20.17 -4.42
N LEU A 60 -7.14 -21.21 -4.70
CA LEU A 60 -7.18 -22.41 -3.88
C LEU A 60 -5.84 -23.17 -3.91
N GLY A 61 -5.20 -23.26 -5.07
CA GLY A 61 -3.87 -23.87 -5.21
C GLY A 61 -2.80 -23.12 -4.41
N LEU A 62 -2.80 -21.79 -4.47
CA LEU A 62 -1.90 -20.95 -3.67
C LEU A 62 -2.16 -21.08 -2.17
N ALA A 63 -3.43 -21.10 -1.74
CA ALA A 63 -3.78 -21.30 -0.34
C ALA A 63 -3.28 -22.65 0.19
N PHE A 64 -3.41 -23.71 -0.61
CA PHE A 64 -2.86 -25.02 -0.29
C PHE A 64 -1.34 -24.97 -0.19
N LEU A 65 -0.65 -24.32 -1.13
CA LEU A 65 0.81 -24.18 -1.11
C LEU A 65 1.28 -23.42 0.14
N MET A 66 0.70 -22.25 0.43
CA MET A 66 1.03 -21.44 1.60
C MET A 66 0.88 -22.22 2.91
N PHE A 67 -0.12 -23.09 3.03
CA PHE A 67 -0.31 -23.93 4.21
C PHE A 67 0.90 -24.85 4.50
N PHE A 68 1.64 -25.28 3.48
CA PHE A 68 2.81 -26.16 3.65
C PHE A 68 4.16 -25.44 3.57
N THR A 69 4.22 -24.24 3.01
CA THR A 69 5.49 -23.55 2.71
C THR A 69 5.69 -22.23 3.45
N SER A 70 4.71 -21.75 4.22
CA SER A 70 4.79 -20.46 4.90
C SER A 70 4.82 -20.61 6.42
N ASP A 71 5.71 -19.85 7.05
CA ASP A 71 5.77 -19.68 8.50
C ASP A 71 4.85 -18.53 8.96
N ASP A 72 4.44 -18.56 10.23
CA ASP A 72 3.54 -17.54 10.82
C ASP A 72 4.23 -16.17 11.01
N GLY A 73 5.55 -16.16 11.18
CA GLY A 73 6.37 -14.97 11.40
C GLY A 73 7.86 -15.29 11.53
N PRO A 74 8.73 -14.28 11.48
CA PRO A 74 10.19 -14.46 11.59
C PRO A 74 10.61 -15.08 12.92
N ASP A 75 9.91 -14.78 14.01
CA ASP A 75 10.19 -15.32 15.35
C ASP A 75 9.50 -16.69 15.62
N GLY A 76 8.93 -17.30 14.59
CA GLY A 76 8.17 -18.55 14.67
C GLY A 76 6.68 -18.37 14.97
N GLN A 77 6.05 -19.40 15.53
CA GLN A 77 4.59 -19.45 15.70
C GLN A 77 4.11 -18.52 16.81
N TYR A 78 3.22 -17.59 16.49
CA TYR A 78 2.66 -16.65 17.48
C TYR A 78 1.98 -17.35 18.65
N GLN A 79 1.35 -18.50 18.42
CA GLN A 79 0.74 -19.29 19.50
C GLN A 79 1.76 -19.69 20.57
N GLU A 80 2.99 -20.00 20.18
CA GLU A 80 4.04 -20.40 21.11
C GLU A 80 4.55 -19.20 21.90
N MET A 81 4.72 -18.04 21.25
CA MET A 81 5.09 -16.78 21.92
C MET A 81 4.05 -16.35 22.96
N TYR A 82 2.76 -16.44 22.63
CA TYR A 82 1.68 -16.18 23.58
C TYR A 82 1.70 -17.14 24.77
N ARG A 83 2.15 -18.38 24.55
CA ARG A 83 2.24 -19.41 25.59
C ARG A 83 3.46 -19.21 26.49
N LYS A 84 4.57 -18.74 25.93
CA LYS A 84 5.82 -18.39 26.62
C LYS A 84 5.74 -17.04 27.34
N GLY A 85 4.73 -16.22 27.03
CA GLY A 85 4.54 -14.90 27.64
C GLY A 85 5.44 -13.82 27.04
N THR A 86 6.23 -14.14 26.00
CA THR A 86 7.11 -13.20 25.31
C THR A 86 6.37 -12.22 24.40
N LYS A 87 5.05 -12.41 24.22
CA LYS A 87 4.19 -11.50 23.47
C LYS A 87 2.84 -11.38 24.14
N GLU A 88 2.39 -10.16 24.41
CA GLU A 88 1.05 -9.92 24.95
C GLU A 88 0.00 -9.91 23.83
N LYS A 89 -1.20 -10.42 24.15
CA LYS A 89 -2.35 -10.30 23.25
C LYS A 89 -2.95 -8.91 23.39
N THR A 90 -2.72 -8.05 22.40
CA THR A 90 -3.44 -6.79 22.30
C THR A 90 -4.93 -7.07 22.12
N ASN A 91 -5.78 -6.46 22.95
CA ASN A 91 -7.23 -6.55 22.79
C ASN A 91 -7.64 -5.82 21.49
N PRO A 92 -8.20 -6.52 20.48
CA PRO A 92 -8.51 -5.92 19.19
C PRO A 92 -9.50 -4.74 19.29
N PHE A 93 -10.45 -4.80 20.24
CA PHE A 93 -11.44 -3.73 20.43
C PHE A 93 -10.82 -2.49 21.05
N VAL A 94 -9.87 -2.65 21.98
CA VAL A 94 -9.15 -1.53 22.58
C VAL A 94 -8.23 -0.87 21.55
N ALA A 95 -7.50 -1.67 20.78
CA ALA A 95 -6.66 -1.19 19.69
C ALA A 95 -7.49 -0.43 18.64
N MET A 96 -8.66 -0.96 18.27
CA MET A 96 -9.56 -0.31 17.32
C MET A 96 -10.17 0.98 17.87
N ALA A 97 -10.61 0.98 19.14
CA ALA A 97 -11.15 2.18 19.78
C ALA A 97 -10.10 3.28 19.88
N ARG A 98 -8.86 2.92 20.22
CA ARG A 98 -7.70 3.83 20.26
C ARG A 98 -7.39 4.40 18.87
N ALA A 99 -7.28 3.55 17.86
CA ALA A 99 -7.04 3.96 16.49
C ALA A 99 -8.16 4.86 15.93
N ALA A 100 -9.42 4.57 16.26
CA ALA A 100 -10.58 5.36 15.86
C ALA A 100 -10.69 6.70 16.60
N GLY A 101 -10.19 6.78 17.83
CA GLY A 101 -10.10 8.04 18.59
C GLY A 101 -8.98 8.96 18.08
N ASN A 102 -8.01 8.45 17.33
CA ASN A 102 -6.92 9.23 16.78
C ASN A 102 -7.33 9.93 15.47
N PHE A 103 -7.43 11.26 15.50
CA PHE A 103 -7.84 12.04 14.33
C PHE A 103 -6.93 11.85 13.11
N ARG A 104 -5.64 11.53 13.32
CA ARG A 104 -4.66 11.33 12.24
C ARG A 104 -5.00 10.10 11.40
N SER A 105 -5.58 9.07 12.02
CA SER A 105 -6.11 7.89 11.32
C SER A 105 -7.17 8.29 10.29
N TRP A 106 -8.02 9.26 10.62
CA TRP A 106 -9.09 9.73 9.73
C TRP A 106 -8.60 10.69 8.64
N LEU A 107 -7.56 11.48 8.91
CA LEU A 107 -6.89 12.28 7.87
C LEU A 107 -6.21 11.36 6.84
N LEU A 108 -5.52 10.32 7.32
CA LEU A 108 -4.91 9.31 6.44
C LEU A 108 -5.96 8.43 5.76
N PHE A 109 -7.07 8.10 6.41
CA PHE A 109 -8.23 7.47 5.77
C PHE A 109 -8.69 8.26 4.55
N TRP A 110 -8.87 9.58 4.70
CA TRP A 110 -9.32 10.43 3.60
C TRP A 110 -8.27 10.52 2.50
N ASN A 111 -7.00 10.77 2.86
CA ASN A 111 -5.93 10.82 1.87
C ASN A 111 -5.76 9.48 1.14
N TYR A 112 -5.93 8.34 1.82
CA TYR A 112 -5.87 7.02 1.21
C TYR A 112 -7.10 6.71 0.35
N ALA A 113 -8.27 7.27 0.69
CA ALA A 113 -9.41 7.34 -0.23
C ALA A 113 -9.02 8.10 -1.50
N CYS A 114 -8.29 9.21 -1.39
CA CYS A 114 -7.82 10.02 -2.51
C CYS A 114 -6.67 9.44 -3.33
N CYS A 115 -6.00 8.35 -2.91
CA CYS A 115 -5.05 7.63 -3.77
C CYS A 115 -5.52 6.21 -4.08
N PHE A 116 -5.49 5.28 -3.12
CA PHE A 116 -5.92 3.90 -3.37
C PHE A 116 -7.39 3.81 -3.80
N GLY A 117 -8.27 4.66 -3.26
CA GLY A 117 -9.65 4.72 -3.72
C GLY A 117 -9.78 5.21 -5.17
N VAL A 118 -8.92 6.14 -5.59
CA VAL A 118 -8.80 6.54 -6.99
C VAL A 118 -8.29 5.38 -7.84
N GLU A 119 -7.31 4.63 -7.37
CA GLU A 119 -6.79 3.42 -8.01
C GLU A 119 -7.92 2.41 -8.29
N LEU A 120 -8.70 2.08 -7.26
CA LEU A 120 -9.85 1.17 -7.34
C LEU A 120 -10.90 1.68 -8.35
N ALA A 121 -11.24 2.96 -8.28
CA ALA A 121 -12.22 3.56 -9.19
C ALA A 121 -11.71 3.53 -10.64
N MET A 122 -10.44 3.85 -10.87
CA MET A 122 -9.85 3.86 -12.21
C MET A 122 -9.69 2.45 -12.78
N ASN A 123 -9.22 1.48 -11.99
CA ASN A 123 -9.08 0.08 -12.41
C ASN A 123 -10.40 -0.50 -12.92
N GLY A 124 -11.53 -0.17 -12.29
CA GLY A 124 -12.85 -0.64 -12.71
C GLY A 124 -13.43 0.04 -13.96
N ASN A 125 -12.90 1.21 -14.36
CA ASN A 125 -13.51 2.05 -15.38
C ASN A 125 -12.62 2.33 -16.60
N LEU A 126 -11.29 2.20 -16.47
CA LEU A 126 -10.34 2.60 -17.52
C LEU A 126 -10.55 1.83 -18.83
N ALA A 127 -10.78 0.52 -18.76
CA ALA A 127 -11.03 -0.28 -19.96
C ALA A 127 -12.30 0.18 -20.69
N THR A 128 -13.36 0.49 -19.95
CA THR A 128 -14.61 1.02 -20.51
C THR A 128 -14.40 2.42 -21.09
N TYR A 129 -13.68 3.28 -20.37
CA TYR A 129 -13.32 4.61 -20.84
C TYR A 129 -12.59 4.57 -22.19
N PHE A 130 -11.59 3.69 -22.35
CA PHE A 130 -10.85 3.57 -23.62
C PHE A 130 -11.68 2.97 -24.75
N GLN A 131 -12.62 2.06 -24.45
CA GLN A 131 -13.57 1.55 -25.44
C GLN A 131 -14.53 2.65 -25.91
N GLU A 132 -15.13 3.41 -25.00
CA GLU A 132 -16.14 4.42 -25.34
C GLU A 132 -15.53 5.70 -25.92
N ARG A 133 -14.40 6.16 -25.39
CA ARG A 133 -13.81 7.45 -25.76
C ARG A 133 -12.95 7.37 -27.02
N PHE A 134 -12.23 6.27 -27.20
CA PHE A 134 -11.25 6.08 -28.27
C PHE A 134 -11.64 4.95 -29.23
N GLU A 135 -12.84 4.38 -29.07
CA GLU A 135 -13.40 3.33 -29.94
C GLU A 135 -12.47 2.11 -30.08
N LEU A 136 -11.73 1.79 -29.01
CA LEU A 136 -10.81 0.66 -28.98
C LEU A 136 -11.56 -0.66 -28.78
N ASP A 137 -11.02 -1.73 -29.34
CA ASP A 137 -11.46 -3.08 -29.01
C ASP A 137 -11.14 -3.44 -27.55
N GLN A 138 -11.93 -4.37 -26.98
CA GLN A 138 -11.81 -4.79 -25.58
C GLN A 138 -10.40 -5.27 -25.22
N GLY A 139 -9.69 -5.92 -26.16
CA GLY A 139 -8.34 -6.42 -25.93
C GLY A 139 -7.34 -5.27 -25.77
N LYS A 140 -7.30 -4.32 -26.71
CA LYS A 140 -6.41 -3.15 -26.63
C LYS A 140 -6.75 -2.25 -25.45
N ALA A 141 -8.03 -2.02 -25.18
CA ALA A 141 -8.47 -1.22 -24.05
C ALA A 141 -8.04 -1.87 -22.71
N GLY A 142 -8.17 -3.20 -22.59
CA GLY A 142 -7.70 -3.97 -21.44
C GLY A 142 -6.18 -3.90 -21.25
N LEU A 143 -5.41 -3.95 -22.34
CA LEU A 143 -3.94 -3.80 -22.29
C LEU A 143 -3.52 -2.41 -21.79
N ILE A 144 -4.15 -1.34 -22.31
CA ILE A 144 -3.85 0.03 -21.88
C ILE A 144 -4.29 0.24 -20.42
N ALA A 145 -5.48 -0.23 -20.03
CA ALA A 145 -5.93 -0.19 -18.64
C ALA A 145 -5.02 -1.01 -17.71
N GLY A 146 -4.44 -2.10 -18.21
CA GLY A 146 -3.44 -2.90 -17.52
C GLY A 146 -2.19 -2.11 -17.16
N LEU A 147 -1.75 -1.16 -18.00
CA LEU A 147 -0.58 -0.31 -17.70
C LEU A 147 -0.73 0.47 -16.39
N PHE A 148 -1.96 0.87 -16.07
CA PHE A 148 -2.28 1.56 -14.82
C PHE A 148 -2.11 0.62 -13.61
N GLY A 149 -2.73 -0.56 -13.62
CA GLY A 149 -2.62 -1.49 -12.49
C GLY A 149 -1.25 -2.17 -12.36
N LEU A 150 -0.54 -2.43 -13.47
CA LEU A 150 0.79 -3.04 -13.47
C LEU A 150 1.88 -2.12 -12.89
N MET A 151 1.63 -0.81 -12.88
CA MET A 151 2.54 0.18 -12.32
C MET A 151 2.81 -0.03 -10.83
N ASN A 152 1.91 -0.70 -10.11
CA ASN A 152 2.08 -1.14 -8.72
C ASN A 152 3.37 -1.94 -8.48
N LEU A 153 3.90 -2.62 -9.49
CA LEU A 153 5.12 -3.45 -9.38
C LEU A 153 6.32 -2.65 -8.84
N PHE A 154 6.45 -1.38 -9.22
CA PHE A 154 7.60 -0.57 -8.84
C PHE A 154 7.22 0.82 -8.31
N ALA A 155 6.18 1.47 -8.85
CA ALA A 155 5.87 2.85 -8.47
C ALA A 155 5.46 2.97 -7.00
N ARG A 156 4.78 1.94 -6.46
CA ARG A 156 4.43 1.90 -5.05
C ARG A 156 5.69 1.84 -4.18
N SER A 157 6.60 0.92 -4.50
CA SER A 157 7.94 0.84 -3.88
C SER A 157 8.70 2.16 -3.98
N LEU A 158 8.67 2.83 -5.15
CA LEU A 158 9.32 4.14 -5.32
C LEU A 158 8.78 5.19 -4.34
N GLY A 159 7.47 5.23 -4.10
CA GLY A 159 6.88 6.15 -3.12
C GLY A 159 7.33 5.87 -1.68
N GLY A 160 7.48 4.59 -1.32
CA GLY A 160 8.04 4.16 -0.03
C GLY A 160 9.52 4.53 0.11
N ILE A 161 10.32 4.24 -0.93
CA ILE A 161 11.75 4.56 -0.98
C ILE A 161 11.98 6.06 -0.87
N THR A 162 11.26 6.89 -1.65
CA THR A 162 11.40 8.35 -1.56
C THR A 162 10.95 8.89 -0.21
N SER A 163 9.93 8.28 0.41
CA SER A 163 9.50 8.61 1.78
C SER A 163 10.62 8.34 2.79
N ASP A 164 11.24 7.16 2.74
CA ASP A 164 12.34 6.79 3.65
C ASP A 164 13.59 7.66 3.43
N LEU A 165 13.95 7.95 2.17
CA LEU A 165 15.10 8.82 1.85
C LEU A 165 14.90 10.24 2.36
N LEU A 166 13.70 10.80 2.20
CA LEU A 166 13.38 12.13 2.72
C LEU A 166 13.25 12.13 4.25
N ALA A 167 12.84 11.00 4.84
CA ALA A 167 12.85 10.82 6.28
C ALA A 167 14.26 10.88 6.88
N LYS A 168 15.26 10.27 6.22
CA LYS A 168 16.66 10.34 6.68
C LYS A 168 17.20 11.78 6.74
N ARG A 169 16.74 12.65 5.84
CA ARG A 169 17.22 14.05 5.77
C ARG A 169 16.39 15.02 6.62
N TRP A 170 15.08 14.82 6.70
CA TRP A 170 14.13 15.78 7.28
C TRP A 170 13.10 15.15 8.23
N GLY A 171 13.30 13.91 8.67
CA GLY A 171 12.41 13.18 9.57
C GLY A 171 10.98 13.04 9.04
N MET A 172 9.99 13.03 9.93
CA MET A 172 8.57 12.94 9.57
C MET A 172 8.13 14.05 8.61
N ARG A 173 8.70 15.26 8.75
CA ARG A 173 8.42 16.37 7.85
C ARG A 173 8.77 16.03 6.40
N GLY A 174 9.88 15.31 6.16
CA GLY A 174 10.25 14.81 4.84
C GLY A 174 9.22 13.83 4.28
N ARG A 175 8.73 12.88 5.10
CA ARG A 175 7.69 11.92 4.71
C ARG A 175 6.39 12.61 4.29
N LEU A 176 5.94 13.59 5.08
CA LEU A 176 4.70 14.32 4.79
C LEU A 176 4.82 15.18 3.52
N TRP A 177 5.96 15.82 3.27
CA TRP A 177 6.19 16.55 2.01
C TRP A 177 6.23 15.63 0.79
N ASN A 178 6.89 14.47 0.89
CA ASN A 178 6.87 13.46 -0.17
C ASN A 178 5.42 13.06 -0.50
N PHE A 179 4.64 12.75 0.53
CA PHE A 179 3.27 12.31 0.39
C PHE A 179 2.37 13.38 -0.24
N ALA A 180 2.43 14.62 0.27
CA ALA A 180 1.64 15.73 -0.25
C ALA A 180 1.97 16.03 -1.72
N LEU A 181 3.27 16.03 -2.09
CA LEU A 181 3.69 16.24 -3.48
C LEU A 181 3.20 15.13 -4.39
N CYS A 182 3.25 13.87 -3.95
CA CYS A 182 2.71 12.75 -4.73
C CYS A 182 1.22 12.92 -5.01
N LEU A 183 0.41 13.24 -3.98
CA LEU A 183 -1.03 13.50 -4.13
C LEU A 183 -1.31 14.71 -5.06
N ILE A 184 -0.53 15.78 -4.95
CA ILE A 184 -0.71 16.95 -5.82
C ILE A 184 -0.43 16.56 -7.28
N PHE A 185 0.68 15.88 -7.56
CA PHE A 185 1.01 15.47 -8.92
C PHE A 185 0.02 14.44 -9.47
N GLU A 186 -0.40 13.47 -8.64
CA GLU A 186 -1.46 12.52 -8.96
C GLU A 186 -2.72 13.24 -9.45
N GLY A 187 -3.25 14.17 -8.65
CA GLY A 187 -4.45 14.91 -9.00
C GLY A 187 -4.26 15.81 -10.23
N LEU A 188 -3.10 16.46 -10.37
CA LEU A 188 -2.78 17.28 -11.56
C LEU A 188 -2.75 16.44 -12.85
N PHE A 189 -2.08 15.28 -12.83
CA PHE A 189 -2.04 14.41 -14.00
C PHE A 189 -3.42 13.81 -14.30
N LEU A 190 -4.25 13.54 -13.31
CA LEU A 190 -5.64 13.13 -13.53
C LEU A 190 -6.47 14.24 -14.19
N VAL A 191 -6.32 15.49 -13.74
CA VAL A 191 -6.95 16.66 -14.38
C VAL A 191 -6.53 16.77 -15.84
N VAL A 192 -5.23 16.62 -16.14
CA VAL A 192 -4.72 16.66 -17.51
C VAL A 192 -5.27 15.49 -18.33
N PHE A 193 -5.21 14.26 -17.81
CA PHE A 193 -5.70 13.04 -18.45
C PHE A 193 -7.17 13.18 -18.86
N SER A 194 -7.99 13.77 -17.99
CA SER A 194 -9.43 13.98 -18.22
C SER A 194 -9.74 14.82 -19.47
N ARG A 195 -8.78 15.63 -19.96
CA ARG A 195 -8.96 16.57 -21.07
C ARG A 195 -8.23 16.17 -22.34
N ILE A 196 -7.39 15.14 -22.30
CA ILE A 196 -6.67 14.70 -23.49
C ILE A 196 -7.62 13.95 -24.44
N GLY A 197 -7.68 14.44 -25.68
CA GLY A 197 -8.46 13.81 -26.76
C GLY A 197 -7.65 12.90 -27.69
N ALA A 198 -6.32 12.90 -27.60
CA ALA A 198 -5.45 12.11 -28.47
C ALA A 198 -4.94 10.87 -27.74
N LEU A 199 -5.10 9.68 -28.35
CA LEU A 199 -4.77 8.40 -27.73
C LEU A 199 -3.31 8.32 -27.21
N PRO A 200 -2.27 8.70 -27.97
CA PRO A 200 -0.90 8.65 -27.46
C PRO A 200 -0.68 9.54 -26.24
N GLY A 201 -1.28 10.74 -26.24
CA GLY A 201 -1.23 11.64 -25.09
C GLY A 201 -1.94 11.05 -23.87
N ALA A 202 -3.10 10.42 -24.07
CA ALA A 202 -3.84 9.79 -22.99
C ALA A 202 -3.03 8.66 -22.33
N ILE A 203 -2.33 7.84 -23.13
CA ILE A 203 -1.46 6.77 -22.60
C ILE A 203 -0.30 7.34 -21.80
N VAL A 204 0.40 8.36 -22.32
CA VAL A 204 1.53 8.98 -21.61
C VAL A 204 1.08 9.60 -20.29
N THR A 205 -0.02 10.36 -20.29
CA THR A 205 -0.53 10.97 -19.07
C THR A 205 -1.11 9.93 -18.11
N LEU A 206 -1.70 8.83 -18.61
CA LEU A 206 -2.14 7.70 -17.78
C LEU A 206 -0.97 7.10 -17.01
N ILE A 207 0.19 6.89 -17.66
CA ILE A 207 1.39 6.34 -17.03
C ILE A 207 1.90 7.29 -15.93
N LEU A 208 1.97 8.60 -16.21
CA LEU A 208 2.40 9.59 -15.23
C LEU A 208 1.42 9.66 -14.05
N PHE A 209 0.13 9.77 -14.33
CA PHE A 209 -0.94 9.73 -13.33
C PHE A 209 -0.82 8.49 -12.46
N SER A 210 -0.77 7.30 -13.07
CA SER A 210 -0.60 6.04 -12.37
C SER A 210 0.59 6.09 -11.43
N THR A 211 1.77 6.43 -11.95
CA THR A 211 3.01 6.48 -11.16
C THR A 211 2.81 7.23 -9.84
N PHE A 212 2.16 8.39 -9.88
CA PHE A 212 1.90 9.18 -8.68
C PHE A 212 0.79 8.60 -7.79
N VAL A 213 -0.27 7.99 -8.34
CA VAL A 213 -1.26 7.23 -7.55
C VAL A 213 -0.55 6.19 -6.67
N GLN A 214 0.25 5.33 -7.29
CA GLN A 214 0.94 4.27 -6.57
C GLN A 214 2.01 4.80 -5.61
N MET A 215 2.75 5.85 -5.99
CA MET A 215 3.69 6.50 -5.10
C MET A 215 3.00 7.10 -3.86
N SER A 216 1.83 7.73 -4.00
CA SER A 216 1.02 8.24 -2.88
C SER A 216 0.64 7.11 -1.91
N GLU A 217 0.26 5.95 -2.42
CA GLU A 217 -0.08 4.78 -1.61
C GLU A 217 1.12 4.22 -0.85
N GLY A 218 2.29 4.13 -1.50
CA GLY A 218 3.54 3.72 -0.87
C GLY A 218 3.97 4.71 0.22
N ALA A 219 3.89 6.00 -0.07
CA ALA A 219 4.19 7.07 0.90
C ALA A 219 3.26 7.04 2.12
N THR A 220 1.98 6.67 1.93
CA THR A 220 0.99 6.54 3.02
C THR A 220 1.46 5.54 4.08
N PHE A 221 1.88 4.35 3.68
CA PHE A 221 2.35 3.32 4.61
C PHE A 221 3.76 3.54 5.16
N GLY A 222 4.48 4.56 4.65
CA GLY A 222 5.63 5.13 5.34
C GLY A 222 5.26 6.03 6.53
N ILE A 223 4.00 6.45 6.64
CA ILE A 223 3.51 7.35 7.71
C ILE A 223 2.64 6.58 8.72
N VAL A 224 1.78 5.67 8.24
CA VAL A 224 0.80 4.92 9.06
C VAL A 224 1.38 4.29 10.33
N PRO A 225 2.57 3.64 10.33
CA PRO A 225 3.14 3.05 11.55
C PRO A 225 3.44 4.07 12.67
N PHE A 226 3.64 5.34 12.31
CA PHE A 226 3.98 6.42 13.25
C PHE A 226 2.75 7.14 13.82
N VAL A 227 1.55 6.75 13.41
CA VAL A 227 0.31 7.37 13.91
C VAL A 227 0.02 6.92 15.34
N ASP A 228 0.20 5.63 15.60
CA ASP A 228 0.05 4.99 16.89
C ASP A 228 0.80 3.63 16.87
N PRO A 229 2.06 3.59 17.32
CA PRO A 229 2.91 2.39 17.23
C PRO A 229 2.26 1.16 17.88
N ILE A 230 1.62 1.35 19.03
CA ILE A 230 0.93 0.30 19.80
C ILE A 230 -0.26 -0.29 19.02
N ALA A 231 -1.00 0.55 18.30
CA ALA A 231 -2.20 0.17 17.56
C ALA A 231 -2.01 0.17 16.03
N THR A 232 -0.78 0.01 15.54
CA THR A 232 -0.43 0.13 14.11
C THR A 232 -1.33 -0.70 13.18
N GLY A 233 -1.66 -1.93 13.58
CA GLY A 233 -2.55 -2.80 12.80
C GLY A 233 -3.98 -2.26 12.69
N ALA A 234 -4.52 -1.70 13.79
CA ALA A 234 -5.85 -1.10 13.80
C ALA A 234 -5.89 0.21 13.00
N VAL A 235 -4.86 1.05 13.13
CA VAL A 235 -4.72 2.26 12.29
C VAL A 235 -4.64 1.89 10.81
N SER A 236 -3.80 0.91 10.46
CA SER A 236 -3.68 0.41 9.08
C SER A 236 -5.02 -0.11 8.55
N GLY A 237 -5.81 -0.77 9.39
CA GLY A 237 -7.16 -1.22 9.06
C GLY A 237 -8.12 -0.07 8.75
N ILE A 238 -8.14 0.98 9.59
CA ILE A 238 -8.95 2.18 9.34
C ILE A 238 -8.50 2.86 8.05
N VAL A 239 -7.21 3.17 7.91
CA VAL A 239 -6.67 3.85 6.73
C VAL A 239 -6.95 3.04 5.47
N GLY A 240 -6.72 1.73 5.50
CA GLY A 240 -7.01 0.81 4.40
C GLY A 240 -8.49 0.78 4.00
N ALA A 241 -9.41 0.85 4.96
CA ALA A 241 -10.84 0.97 4.68
C ALA A 241 -11.17 2.26 3.91
N GLY A 242 -10.41 3.33 4.11
CA GLY A 242 -10.52 4.59 3.37
C GLY A 242 -10.41 4.40 1.86
N GLY A 243 -9.49 3.56 1.39
CA GLY A 243 -9.35 3.28 -0.03
C GLY A 243 -10.58 2.59 -0.62
N ASN A 244 -11.12 1.56 0.05
CA ASN A 244 -12.34 0.88 -0.40
C ASN A 244 -13.55 1.83 -0.43
N VAL A 245 -13.71 2.65 0.62
CA VAL A 245 -14.77 3.67 0.69
C VAL A 245 -14.61 4.69 -0.45
N GLY A 246 -13.39 5.18 -0.67
CA GLY A 246 -13.04 6.05 -1.79
C GLY A 246 -13.42 5.45 -3.13
N GLY A 247 -13.06 4.19 -3.38
CA GLY A 247 -13.41 3.47 -4.61
C GLY A 247 -14.91 3.49 -4.90
N VAL A 248 -15.75 3.27 -3.88
CA VAL A 248 -17.22 3.34 -4.04
C VAL A 248 -17.69 4.78 -4.30
N ILE A 249 -17.18 5.76 -3.55
CA ILE A 249 -17.60 7.16 -3.66
C ILE A 249 -17.19 7.77 -5.00
N TRP A 250 -15.93 7.58 -5.43
CA TRP A 250 -15.40 8.18 -6.65
C TRP A 250 -16.02 7.60 -7.91
N ASN A 251 -16.41 6.32 -7.90
CA ASN A 251 -17.21 5.73 -8.98
C ASN A 251 -18.49 6.52 -9.28
N GLN A 252 -19.09 7.15 -8.26
CA GLN A 252 -20.30 7.94 -8.45
C GLN A 252 -20.03 9.21 -9.27
N LEU A 253 -18.81 9.75 -9.24
CA LEU A 253 -18.42 10.92 -10.05
C LEU A 253 -18.40 10.59 -11.54
N PHE A 254 -18.23 9.33 -11.95
CA PHE A 254 -18.25 8.99 -13.38
C PHE A 254 -19.66 9.02 -13.99
N LYS A 255 -20.72 9.10 -13.15
CA LYS A 255 -22.11 9.27 -13.63
C LYS A 255 -22.38 10.63 -14.29
N ILE A 256 -21.55 11.64 -14.03
CA ILE A 256 -21.60 12.93 -14.75
C ILE A 256 -20.73 12.92 -16.03
N GLY A 257 -20.30 11.74 -16.47
CA GLY A 257 -19.44 11.48 -17.62
C GLY A 257 -17.96 11.37 -17.22
N TYR A 258 -17.22 10.43 -17.83
CA TYR A 258 -15.82 10.15 -17.47
C TYR A 258 -14.92 11.40 -17.47
N PRO A 259 -14.88 12.27 -18.49
CA PRO A 259 -14.02 13.44 -18.48
C PRO A 259 -14.32 14.41 -17.32
N ASN A 260 -15.60 14.66 -17.03
CA ASN A 260 -15.98 15.59 -15.96
C ASN A 260 -15.80 14.96 -14.57
N GLY A 261 -16.10 13.66 -14.43
CA GLY A 261 -15.87 12.91 -13.21
C GLY A 261 -14.38 12.83 -12.85
N MET A 262 -13.52 12.51 -13.83
CA MET A 262 -12.07 12.49 -13.64
C MET A 262 -11.51 13.89 -13.35
N LEU A 263 -12.02 14.95 -13.99
CA LEU A 263 -11.64 16.33 -13.66
C LEU A 263 -11.96 16.65 -12.19
N ALA A 264 -13.20 16.41 -11.78
CA ALA A 264 -13.65 16.69 -10.41
C ALA A 264 -12.83 15.89 -9.39
N LEU A 265 -12.59 14.60 -9.67
CA LEU A 265 -11.77 13.75 -8.84
C LEU A 265 -10.33 14.27 -8.73
N GLY A 266 -9.71 14.64 -9.84
CA GLY A 266 -8.37 15.23 -9.85
C GLY A 266 -8.28 16.49 -8.99
N CYS A 267 -9.28 17.39 -9.07
CA CYS A 267 -9.34 18.57 -8.20
C CYS A 267 -9.48 18.22 -6.71
N ILE A 268 -10.27 17.20 -6.37
CA ILE A 268 -10.41 16.71 -4.98
C ILE A 268 -9.07 16.19 -4.46
N VAL A 269 -8.36 15.39 -5.27
CA VAL A 269 -7.06 14.81 -4.90
C VAL A 269 -6.00 15.91 -4.69
N VAL A 270 -5.92 16.89 -5.60
CA VAL A 270 -5.05 18.07 -5.41
C VAL A 270 -5.41 18.81 -4.12
N GLY A 271 -6.70 19.01 -3.84
CA GLY A 271 -7.17 19.62 -2.61
C GLY A 271 -6.76 18.82 -1.36
N SER A 272 -6.78 17.49 -1.43
CA SER A 272 -6.33 16.62 -0.34
C SER A 272 -4.83 16.80 -0.04
N GLY A 273 -4.00 16.84 -1.08
CA GLY A 273 -2.57 17.09 -0.95
C GLY A 273 -2.27 18.49 -0.36
N LEU A 274 -2.98 19.52 -0.82
CA LEU A 274 -2.76 20.91 -0.40
C LEU A 274 -3.34 21.27 0.98
N PHE A 275 -4.49 20.70 1.35
CA PHE A 275 -5.25 21.16 2.51
C PHE A 275 -5.44 20.11 3.59
N VAL A 276 -5.50 18.82 3.25
CA VAL A 276 -5.70 17.75 4.25
C VAL A 276 -4.37 17.25 4.80
N THR A 277 -3.39 17.02 3.93
CA THR A 277 -2.07 16.50 4.33
C THR A 277 -1.34 17.42 5.33
N PRO A 278 -1.35 18.76 5.19
CA PRO A 278 -0.74 19.65 6.18
C PRO A 278 -1.41 19.66 7.56
N LEU A 279 -2.64 19.14 7.70
CA LEU A 279 -3.32 19.03 8.99
C LEU A 279 -2.79 17.87 9.84
N ILE A 280 -2.02 16.96 9.23
CA ILE A 280 -1.37 15.87 9.95
C ILE A 280 -0.23 16.48 10.78
N HIS A 281 -0.38 16.42 12.10
CA HIS A 281 0.55 17.01 13.05
C HIS A 281 0.73 16.14 14.29
N TRP A 282 1.99 16.01 14.72
CA TRP A 282 2.38 15.45 16.00
C TRP A 282 3.09 16.51 16.85
N PRO A 283 2.86 16.53 18.17
CA PRO A 283 3.63 17.38 19.08
C PRO A 283 5.14 17.09 19.00
N HIS A 284 5.53 15.81 19.02
CA HIS A 284 6.93 15.36 19.03
C HIS A 284 7.59 15.33 17.64
N TYR A 285 6.88 14.90 16.58
CA TYR A 285 7.46 14.90 15.21
C TYR A 285 7.26 16.21 14.43
N GLY A 286 6.38 17.10 14.88
CA GLY A 286 5.97 18.29 14.13
C GLY A 286 4.97 17.97 13.01
N SER A 287 4.91 18.84 11.99
CA SER A 287 4.08 18.71 10.80
C SER A 287 4.87 19.12 9.53
N MET A 288 4.20 19.19 8.38
CA MET A 288 4.76 19.73 7.13
C MET A 288 5.27 21.17 7.29
N LEU A 289 4.48 21.99 8.00
CA LEU A 289 4.64 23.45 8.09
C LEU A 289 5.05 23.90 9.49
N LEU A 290 4.72 23.11 10.52
CA LEU A 290 5.01 23.43 11.92
C LEU A 290 6.18 22.58 12.43
N PRO A 291 7.16 23.17 13.15
CA PRO A 291 8.22 22.40 13.79
C PRO A 291 7.66 21.54 14.93
N ALA A 292 8.46 20.57 15.39
CA ALA A 292 8.19 19.85 16.63
C ALA A 292 8.14 20.84 17.81
N SER A 293 7.18 20.64 18.72
CA SER A 293 7.08 21.44 19.94
C SER A 293 8.08 20.89 20.96
N ALA A 294 8.89 21.76 21.57
CA ALA A 294 9.87 21.38 22.60
C ALA A 294 9.24 20.90 23.93
N ALA A 295 7.91 20.88 24.04
CA ALA A 295 7.20 20.83 25.31
C ALA A 295 6.76 19.43 25.78
N LEU A 296 7.17 18.34 25.13
CA LEU A 296 6.96 16.97 25.63
C LEU A 296 8.18 16.12 25.27
N LYS A 297 9.29 16.34 25.98
CA LYS A 297 10.16 15.23 26.38
C LYS A 297 9.54 14.71 27.68
N ASP A 298 8.48 13.92 27.58
CA ASP A 298 8.15 13.02 28.68
C ASP A 298 8.89 11.73 28.34
N ASP A 299 9.89 11.46 29.15
CA ASP A 299 10.63 10.22 29.27
C ASP A 299 9.62 9.06 29.38
N ASP A 300 9.73 8.05 28.50
CA ASP A 300 9.25 6.66 28.64
C ASP A 300 9.09 5.95 27.27
N GLU A 301 9.02 6.66 26.13
CA GLU A 301 8.83 6.00 24.80
C GLU A 301 10.13 5.80 24.00
N ASP A 302 11.20 6.55 24.25
CA ASP A 302 12.46 6.45 23.47
C ASP A 302 13.47 5.43 24.07
N GLU A 303 13.37 5.11 25.38
CA GLU A 303 14.27 4.12 26.03
C GLU A 303 13.95 2.68 25.63
N GLU A 304 12.68 2.34 25.38
CA GLU A 304 12.27 0.98 24.98
C GLU A 304 12.75 0.61 23.56
N TYR A 305 13.03 1.60 22.69
CA TYR A 305 13.58 1.36 21.35
C TYR A 305 15.13 1.35 21.31
N GLU A 306 15.81 2.06 22.22
CA GLU A 306 17.28 1.95 22.32
C GLU A 306 17.71 0.66 23.03
N GLU A 307 16.96 0.20 24.05
CA GLU A 307 17.23 -1.09 24.71
C GLU A 307 16.99 -2.30 23.77
N GLU A 308 15.98 -2.26 22.89
CA GLU A 308 15.76 -3.34 21.90
C GLU A 308 16.86 -3.41 20.81
N GLU A 309 17.54 -2.30 20.47
CA GLU A 309 18.67 -2.32 19.53
C GLU A 309 19.99 -2.78 20.20
N GLU A 310 20.22 -2.46 21.48
CA GLU A 310 21.39 -2.96 22.21
C GLU A 310 21.28 -4.46 22.53
N ASP A 311 20.12 -4.96 22.97
CA ASP A 311 19.94 -6.38 23.32
C ASP A 311 19.91 -7.31 22.07
N GLY A 312 19.77 -6.73 20.87
CA GLY A 312 19.85 -7.44 19.59
C GLY A 312 21.26 -7.62 19.03
N THR A 313 22.30 -7.06 19.66
CA THR A 313 23.68 -7.08 19.14
C THR A 313 24.71 -7.89 19.93
N ASP A 314 24.37 -8.47 21.08
CA ASP A 314 25.32 -9.22 21.95
C ASP A 314 25.12 -10.75 21.97
N GLY A 315 24.52 -11.33 20.93
CA GLY A 315 24.20 -12.77 20.88
C GLY A 315 25.20 -13.69 20.16
N ASP A 316 26.12 -13.16 19.35
CA ASP A 316 26.92 -13.98 18.41
C ASP A 316 28.42 -13.68 18.49
N GLU A 317 29.09 -14.04 19.60
CA GLU A 317 30.55 -14.24 19.61
C GLU A 317 30.99 -14.93 20.92
N GLU A 318 30.93 -16.27 20.99
CA GLU A 318 31.91 -17.17 21.66
C GLU A 318 31.38 -18.61 21.74
N GLU A 319 31.52 -19.39 20.66
CA GLU A 319 31.60 -20.86 20.77
C GLU A 319 32.44 -21.42 19.61
N THR A 320 33.77 -21.30 19.70
CA THR A 320 34.69 -22.24 19.03
C THR A 320 35.97 -22.43 19.84
N GLU A 321 36.39 -23.68 19.94
CA GLU A 321 37.60 -24.24 20.59
C GLU A 321 37.39 -24.75 22.03
N ASP A 322 37.00 -26.01 22.18
CA ASP A 322 37.99 -27.07 22.46
C ASP A 322 37.32 -28.46 22.42
N ALA A 323 37.59 -29.21 21.37
CA ALA A 323 37.25 -30.62 21.28
C ALA A 323 38.48 -31.42 20.86
N GLY A 324 39.15 -32.01 21.86
CA GLY A 324 39.84 -33.28 21.69
C GLY A 324 41.31 -33.27 22.04
N LYS A 325 41.63 -33.79 23.23
CA LYS A 325 42.78 -34.68 23.43
C LYS A 325 42.56 -35.62 24.63
N GLU A 326 42.26 -36.85 24.24
CA GLU A 326 42.62 -38.16 24.79
C GLU A 326 43.11 -38.27 26.25
N ALA A 327 42.49 -39.23 26.93
CA ALA A 327 42.88 -39.82 28.20
C ALA A 327 44.30 -40.43 28.19
N LEU A 328 44.94 -40.46 29.36
CA LEU A 328 45.62 -41.63 29.97
C LEU A 328 46.04 -41.30 31.43
N PRO A 329 45.94 -42.24 32.41
CA PRO A 329 46.29 -42.00 33.81
C PRO A 329 47.68 -42.55 34.17
N VAL A 330 48.46 -41.84 35.00
CA VAL A 330 49.56 -42.43 35.80
C VAL A 330 49.76 -41.66 37.12
N ASN A 331 49.80 -42.45 38.20
CA ASN A 331 50.09 -42.20 39.63
C ASN A 331 48.94 -41.69 40.52
#